data_AF-A0ABC9G7F1-F1
#
_entry.id   AF-A0ABC9G7F1-F1
#
_cell.length_a   1.000
_cell.length_b   1.000
_cell.length_c   1.000
_cell.angle_alpha   90.00
_cell.angle_beta   90.00
_cell.angle_gamma   90.00
#
_symmetry.space_group_name_H-M   'P 1'
#
loop_
_entity.id
_entity.type
_entity.pdbx_description
1 polymer ?
#
loop_
_entity_poly.entity_id
_entity_poly.type
_entity_poly.pdbx_seq_one_letter_code
_entity_poly.pdbx_strand_id
1 'polypeptide(L)'
;MAGGGGGGGGHELTLLAARRQVSPFVMRVRVALNLKGLRYAYVLEDLAAKSDLLLASNPVHKTAEAAADERATAAAPAGALLEQLEGLLGEEEERGFFGGDAIGYLDVVLGSFLSWIEALQEVAGVALLDATRTPRLAAWAERFAGSDAVRSVTPEVGWVVAYAEMLRERWDA
;
A
#
# COMPACT_ATOMS: atom_id res chain seq x y z
N MET A 1 -27.37 39.62 19.45
CA MET A 1 -27.78 39.59 18.02
C MET A 1 -26.52 39.44 17.19
N ALA A 2 -26.49 38.39 16.35
CA ALA A 2 -25.63 38.10 15.19
C ALA A 2 -24.23 38.77 15.11
N GLY A 3 -23.13 38.05 14.98
CA GLY A 3 -22.93 36.92 14.07
C GLY A 3 -22.14 37.38 12.85
N GLY A 4 -21.13 36.61 12.45
CA GLY A 4 -20.37 36.80 11.21
C GLY A 4 -18.86 36.89 11.48
N GLY A 5 -18.02 36.03 10.93
CA GLY A 5 -18.23 34.94 9.99
C GLY A 5 -16.86 34.33 9.75
N GLY A 6 -16.77 33.00 9.91
CA GLY A 6 -15.56 32.25 9.62
C GLY A 6 -15.18 32.39 8.15
N GLY A 7 -13.97 32.86 7.92
CA GLY A 7 -13.30 32.87 6.61
C GLY A 7 -12.01 32.07 6.71
N GLY A 8 -12.12 30.77 6.96
CA GLY A 8 -11.00 29.83 6.90
C GLY A 8 -11.30 28.78 5.84
N GLY A 9 -10.93 29.05 4.59
CA GLY A 9 -10.95 28.07 3.51
C GLY A 9 -9.88 27.00 3.77
N GLY A 10 -10.17 26.08 4.69
CA GLY A 10 -9.38 24.88 4.89
C GLY A 10 -9.70 23.91 3.77
N HIS A 11 -8.78 23.75 2.82
CA HIS A 11 -8.89 22.66 1.84
C HIS A 11 -8.83 21.33 2.61
N GLU A 12 -9.98 20.67 2.78
CA GLU A 12 -10.05 19.32 3.31
C GLU A 12 -9.44 18.36 2.28
N LEU A 13 -8.42 17.59 2.67
CA LEU A 13 -7.80 16.62 1.77
C LEU A 13 -8.76 15.46 1.55
N THR A 14 -9.09 15.15 0.30
CA THR A 14 -9.94 14.00 -0.05
C THR A 14 -9.12 12.97 -0.82
N LEU A 15 -9.09 11.74 -0.32
CA LEU A 15 -8.50 10.59 -0.99
C LEU A 15 -9.61 9.73 -1.60
N LEU A 16 -9.69 9.77 -2.93
CA LEU A 16 -10.55 8.88 -3.71
C LEU A 16 -9.83 7.55 -3.90
N ALA A 17 -10.45 6.46 -3.50
CA ALA A 17 -9.90 5.13 -3.65
C ALA A 17 -10.97 4.17 -4.12
N ALA A 18 -10.60 3.21 -4.95
CA ALA A 18 -11.52 2.14 -5.32
C ALA A 18 -12.11 1.48 -4.07
N ARG A 19 -13.35 1.01 -4.15
CA ARG A 19 -14.09 0.33 -3.08
C ARG A 19 -13.34 -0.84 -2.43
N ARG A 20 -12.27 -1.31 -3.07
CA ARG A 20 -11.43 -2.42 -2.66
C ARG A 20 -10.21 -1.87 -1.91
N GLN A 21 -10.19 -2.08 -0.59
CA GLN A 21 -9.16 -1.54 0.32
C GLN A 21 -7.76 -2.16 0.16
N VAL A 22 -7.56 -3.05 -0.81
CA VAL A 22 -6.35 -3.88 -0.98
C VAL A 22 -5.34 -3.30 -1.99
N SER A 23 -5.57 -2.09 -2.50
CA SER A 23 -4.68 -1.48 -3.49
C SER A 23 -3.37 -0.99 -2.85
N PRO A 24 -2.19 -1.53 -3.26
CA PRO A 24 -0.91 -1.08 -2.73
C PRO A 24 -0.65 0.40 -3.05
N PHE A 25 -1.16 0.91 -4.18
CA PHE A 25 -0.99 2.31 -4.57
C PHE A 25 -1.75 3.27 -3.64
N VAL A 26 -2.99 2.93 -3.28
CA VAL A 26 -3.77 3.70 -2.29
C VAL A 26 -3.12 3.60 -0.92
N MET A 27 -2.63 2.40 -0.53
CA MET A 27 -1.93 2.21 0.74
C MET A 27 -0.72 3.13 0.87
N ARG A 28 0.08 3.31 -0.19
CA ARG A 28 1.22 4.26 -0.18
C ARG A 28 0.79 5.67 0.21
N VAL A 29 -0.30 6.16 -0.37
CA VAL A 29 -0.82 7.51 -0.09
C VAL A 29 -1.34 7.60 1.34
N ARG A 30 -2.10 6.59 1.79
CA ARG A 30 -2.64 6.55 3.17
C ARG A 30 -1.52 6.53 4.21
N VAL A 31 -0.49 5.71 4.04
CA VAL A 31 0.68 5.67 4.92
C VAL A 31 1.40 7.02 4.92
N ALA A 32 1.64 7.61 3.74
CA ALA A 32 2.31 8.91 3.64
C ALA A 32 1.54 10.04 4.35
N LEU A 33 0.21 10.08 4.20
CA LEU A 33 -0.64 11.05 4.89
C LEU A 33 -0.58 10.86 6.41
N ASN A 34 -0.65 9.61 6.89
CA ASN A 34 -0.53 9.28 8.30
C ASN A 34 0.82 9.67 8.90
N LEU A 35 1.94 9.37 8.21
CA LEU A 35 3.29 9.77 8.63
C LEU A 35 3.46 11.28 8.73
N LYS A 36 2.71 12.06 7.93
CA LYS A 36 2.71 13.52 7.98
C LYS A 36 1.68 14.11 8.95
N GLY A 37 0.91 13.27 9.64
CA GLY A 37 -0.18 13.71 10.53
C GLY A 37 -1.30 14.46 9.81
N LEU A 38 -1.44 14.24 8.50
CA LEU A 38 -2.43 14.94 7.68
C LEU A 38 -3.76 14.20 7.76
N ARG A 39 -4.81 14.93 8.15
CA ARG A 39 -6.19 14.42 8.13
C ARG A 39 -6.72 14.46 6.70
N TYR A 40 -7.45 13.41 6.33
CA TYR A 40 -8.08 13.30 5.02
C TYR A 40 -9.44 12.60 5.13
N ALA A 41 -10.36 12.96 4.24
CA ALA A 41 -11.58 12.20 3.99
C ALA A 41 -11.25 11.03 3.04
N TYR A 42 -11.60 9.81 3.43
CA TYR A 42 -11.42 8.62 2.59
C TYR A 42 -12.75 8.26 1.92
N VAL A 43 -12.82 8.43 0.60
CA VAL A 43 -14.04 8.20 -0.19
C VAL A 43 -13.84 6.99 -1.07
N LEU A 44 -14.73 6.01 -0.91
CA LEU A 44 -14.75 4.80 -1.71
C LEU A 44 -15.46 5.05 -3.05
N GLU A 45 -14.75 4.80 -4.13
CA GLU A 45 -15.19 4.92 -5.52
C GLU A 45 -15.63 3.56 -6.06
N ASP A 46 -16.75 3.56 -6.77
CA ASP A 46 -17.15 2.40 -7.57
C ASP A 46 -16.43 2.46 -8.93
N LEU A 47 -15.58 1.47 -9.21
CA LEU A 47 -14.86 1.42 -10.48
C LEU A 47 -15.76 1.01 -11.67
N ALA A 48 -16.90 0.37 -11.41
CA ALA A 48 -17.91 0.06 -12.42
C ALA A 48 -18.79 1.28 -12.74
N ALA A 49 -19.00 2.18 -11.77
CA ALA A 49 -19.79 3.39 -11.89
C ALA A 49 -19.03 4.59 -11.30
N LYS A 50 -18.04 5.09 -12.06
CA LYS A 50 -17.10 6.13 -11.63
C LYS A 50 -17.81 7.45 -11.35
N SER A 51 -17.47 8.10 -10.23
CA SER A 51 -18.03 9.41 -9.88
C SER A 51 -17.56 10.52 -10.82
N ASP A 52 -18.37 11.58 -10.94
CA ASP A 52 -17.98 12.79 -11.67
C ASP A 52 -16.73 13.44 -11.08
N LEU A 53 -16.53 13.31 -9.76
CA LEU A 53 -15.36 13.83 -9.07
C LEU A 53 -14.08 13.08 -9.48
N LEU A 54 -14.14 11.75 -9.63
CA LEU A 54 -13.01 10.96 -10.12
C LEU A 54 -12.66 11.31 -11.57
N LEU A 55 -13.68 11.47 -12.42
CA LEU A 55 -13.49 11.80 -13.83
C LEU A 55 -12.94 13.22 -14.03
N ALA A 56 -13.40 14.19 -13.22
CA ALA A 56 -12.89 15.55 -13.23
C ALA A 56 -11.45 15.63 -12.70
N SER A 57 -11.13 14.86 -11.67
CA SER A 57 -9.81 14.90 -11.01
C SER A 57 -8.73 14.10 -11.75
N ASN A 58 -9.10 13.01 -12.44
CA ASN A 58 -8.17 12.18 -13.21
C ASN A 58 -8.67 11.97 -14.66
N PRO A 59 -8.65 13.02 -15.51
CA PRO A 59 -9.24 12.95 -16.85
C PRO A 59 -8.47 12.05 -17.82
N VAL A 60 -7.18 11.79 -17.54
CA VAL A 60 -6.28 11.00 -18.41
C VAL A 60 -6.44 9.51 -18.14
N HIS A 61 -6.32 9.07 -16.89
CA HIS A 61 -6.37 7.64 -16.57
C HIS A 61 -7.79 7.18 -16.18
N LYS A 62 -8.68 8.10 -15.78
CA LYS A 62 -10.08 7.84 -15.43
C LYS A 62 -10.25 6.71 -14.43
N THR A 63 -9.28 6.48 -13.56
CA THR A 63 -9.23 5.39 -12.59
C THR A 63 -8.69 5.93 -11.28
N ALA A 64 -9.18 5.44 -10.14
CA ALA A 64 -8.55 5.73 -8.84
C ALA A 64 -7.21 4.96 -8.70
N GLU A 65 -6.95 4.04 -9.61
CA GLU A 65 -5.72 3.26 -9.74
C GLU A 65 -5.02 3.73 -11.02
N ALA A 66 -3.88 4.41 -10.93
CA ALA A 66 -3.03 4.59 -12.10
C ALA A 66 -2.70 3.20 -12.66
N ALA A 67 -3.26 2.88 -13.82
CA ALA A 67 -3.04 1.70 -14.65
C ALA A 67 -2.29 0.55 -13.95
N ALA A 68 -3.02 -0.34 -13.27
CA ALA A 68 -2.61 -1.72 -13.14
C ALA A 68 -2.79 -2.40 -14.51
N ASP A 69 -2.05 -1.92 -15.51
CA ASP A 69 -1.89 -2.61 -16.77
C ASP A 69 -1.00 -3.83 -16.48
N GLU A 70 -1.66 -4.99 -16.42
CA GLU A 70 -1.29 -6.39 -16.74
C GLU A 70 0.16 -6.91 -16.77
N ARG A 71 1.19 -6.08 -16.60
CA ARG A 71 2.59 -6.51 -16.37
C ARG A 71 2.99 -6.58 -14.89
N ALA A 72 2.07 -6.25 -13.98
CA ALA A 72 2.33 -6.30 -12.53
C ALA A 72 2.32 -7.72 -11.93
N THR A 73 2.06 -8.76 -12.73
CA THR A 73 2.29 -10.16 -12.36
C THR A 73 3.42 -10.77 -13.17
N ALA A 74 4.44 -9.98 -13.53
CA ALA A 74 5.72 -10.57 -13.90
C ALA A 74 6.36 -11.13 -12.62
N ALA A 75 6.05 -12.39 -12.31
CA ALA A 75 6.85 -13.22 -11.42
C ALA A 75 8.24 -13.45 -12.07
N ALA A 76 9.06 -12.41 -12.18
CA ALA A 76 10.49 -12.62 -12.00
C ALA A 76 10.65 -13.26 -10.61
N PRO A 77 11.54 -14.25 -10.41
CA PRO A 77 11.58 -15.02 -9.17
C PRO A 77 11.76 -14.07 -7.99
N ALA A 78 10.67 -13.79 -7.26
CA ALA A 78 10.59 -12.73 -6.26
C ALA A 78 11.70 -12.86 -5.21
N GLY A 79 12.15 -14.08 -4.95
CA GLY A 79 13.30 -14.37 -4.09
C GLY A 79 14.60 -13.65 -4.49
N ALA A 80 14.94 -13.57 -5.78
CA ALA A 80 16.19 -12.93 -6.21
C ALA A 80 16.16 -11.40 -5.99
N LEU A 81 14.99 -10.77 -6.14
CA LEU A 81 14.82 -9.35 -5.84
C LEU A 81 14.87 -9.11 -4.32
N LEU A 82 14.25 -9.98 -3.53
CA LEU A 82 14.28 -9.89 -2.06
C LEU A 82 15.69 -10.06 -1.51
N GLU A 83 16.49 -10.99 -2.03
CA GLU A 83 17.91 -11.12 -1.65
C GLU A 83 18.74 -9.88 -1.98
N GLN A 84 18.44 -9.19 -3.10
CA GLN A 84 19.10 -7.92 -3.41
C GLN A 84 18.69 -6.81 -2.44
N LEU A 85 17.40 -6.73 -2.10
CA LEU A 85 16.87 -5.76 -1.13
C LEU A 85 17.43 -5.99 0.28
N GLU A 86 17.65 -7.25 0.68
CA GLU A 86 18.31 -7.63 1.93
C GLU A 86 19.71 -7.00 2.03
N GLY A 87 20.49 -7.01 0.93
CA GLY A 87 21.82 -6.40 0.89
C GLY A 87 21.81 -4.86 0.92
N LEU A 88 20.68 -4.22 0.59
CA LEU A 88 20.54 -2.76 0.64
C LEU A 88 20.16 -2.24 2.03
N LEU A 89 19.53 -3.08 2.86
CA LEU A 89 19.43 -2.83 4.30
C LEU A 89 20.84 -3.03 4.87
N GLY A 90 21.51 -1.90 5.13
CA GLY A 90 22.89 -1.86 5.63
C GLY A 90 23.06 -2.72 6.89
N GLU A 91 24.32 -3.04 7.21
CA GLU A 91 24.63 -3.91 8.36
C GLU A 91 24.32 -3.28 9.72
N GLU A 92 24.06 -1.97 9.78
CA GLU A 92 23.72 -1.27 11.01
C GLU A 92 22.27 -1.55 11.41
N GLU A 93 22.12 -2.47 12.37
CA GLU A 93 20.88 -2.86 13.04
C GLU A 93 20.07 -1.66 13.60
N GLU A 94 20.73 -0.51 13.83
CA GLU A 94 20.09 0.74 14.29
C GLU A 94 19.32 1.49 13.18
N ARG A 95 19.69 1.33 11.91
CA ARG A 95 19.00 1.96 10.77
C ARG A 95 17.89 1.06 10.25
N GLY A 96 16.84 0.97 11.04
CA GLY A 96 15.78 -0.01 10.82
C GLY A 96 15.04 0.10 9.48
N PHE A 97 15.05 1.25 8.81
CA PHE A 97 14.29 1.47 7.58
C PHE A 97 15.23 1.74 6.40
N PHE A 98 14.74 1.58 5.17
CA PHE A 98 15.45 2.07 3.98
C PHE A 98 15.66 3.58 4.02
N GLY A 99 14.79 4.30 4.74
CA GLY A 99 14.97 5.72 5.10
C GLY A 99 15.96 6.00 6.24
N GLY A 100 16.64 4.98 6.79
CA GLY A 100 17.49 5.10 7.97
C GLY A 100 16.68 4.92 9.26
N ASP A 101 16.60 5.99 10.06
CA ASP A 101 15.96 5.95 11.39
C ASP A 101 14.42 6.07 11.33
N ALA A 102 13.88 6.40 10.16
CA ALA A 102 12.45 6.62 9.97
C ALA A 102 11.96 6.02 8.64
N ILE A 103 10.66 5.73 8.58
CA ILE A 103 9.99 5.24 7.37
C ILE A 103 10.19 6.25 6.24
N GLY A 104 10.94 5.84 5.22
CA GLY A 104 11.24 6.60 4.02
C GLY A 104 10.38 6.18 2.82
N TYR A 105 10.72 6.72 1.65
CA TYR A 105 9.97 6.44 0.42
C TYR A 105 9.98 4.96 0.04
N LEU A 106 11.15 4.31 0.07
CA LEU A 106 11.27 2.91 -0.30
C LEU A 106 10.53 1.99 0.68
N ASP A 107 10.52 2.33 1.97
CA ASP A 107 9.74 1.61 2.98
C ASP A 107 8.24 1.63 2.64
N VAL A 108 7.70 2.79 2.25
CA VAL A 108 6.29 2.93 1.86
C VAL A 108 5.99 2.16 0.58
N VAL A 109 6.88 2.21 -0.41
CA VAL A 109 6.68 1.51 -1.70
C VAL A 109 6.70 -0.01 -1.50
N LEU A 110 7.73 -0.54 -0.85
CA LEU A 110 7.88 -1.98 -0.60
C LEU A 110 6.83 -2.47 0.40
N GLY A 111 6.67 -1.72 1.49
CA GLY A 111 5.73 -2.02 2.58
C GLY A 111 4.28 -2.09 2.12
N SER A 112 3.90 -1.35 1.08
CA SER A 112 2.55 -1.42 0.50
C SER A 112 2.18 -2.77 -0.10
N PHE A 113 3.17 -3.64 -0.35
CA PHE A 113 2.97 -5.00 -0.86
C PHE A 113 3.00 -6.07 0.23
N LEU A 114 3.26 -5.75 1.50
CA LEU A 114 3.43 -6.77 2.54
C LEU A 114 2.23 -7.70 2.68
N SER A 115 1.00 -7.18 2.74
CA SER A 115 -0.20 -8.02 2.81
C SER A 115 -0.39 -8.91 1.57
N TRP A 116 0.12 -8.50 0.41
CA TRP A 116 0.13 -9.32 -0.81
C TRP A 116 1.22 -10.39 -0.79
N ILE A 117 2.38 -10.07 -0.23
CA ILE A 117 3.45 -11.05 0.01
C ILE A 117 2.93 -12.10 0.99
N GLU A 118 2.37 -11.71 2.13
CA GLU A 118 1.79 -12.61 3.14
C GLU A 118 0.70 -13.51 2.54
N ALA A 119 -0.23 -12.93 1.76
CA ALA A 119 -1.25 -13.71 1.05
C ALA A 119 -0.65 -14.73 0.07
N LEU A 120 0.43 -14.35 -0.64
CA LEU A 120 1.14 -15.27 -1.53
C LEU A 120 1.85 -16.39 -0.74
N GLN A 121 2.41 -16.10 0.44
CA GLN A 121 3.00 -17.12 1.30
C GLN A 121 1.95 -18.12 1.78
N GLU A 122 0.75 -17.64 2.14
CA GLU A 122 -0.37 -18.48 2.58
C GLU A 122 -0.91 -19.36 1.44
N VAL A 123 -1.16 -18.77 0.26
CA VAL A 123 -1.76 -19.48 -0.88
C VAL A 123 -0.77 -20.41 -1.58
N ALA A 124 0.48 -20.00 -1.76
CA ALA A 124 1.48 -20.75 -2.52
C ALA A 124 2.42 -21.59 -1.64
N GLY A 125 2.39 -21.42 -0.30
CA GLY A 125 3.29 -22.11 0.62
C GLY A 125 4.77 -21.72 0.45
N VAL A 126 5.06 -20.57 -0.17
CA VAL A 126 6.43 -20.09 -0.43
C VAL A 126 6.81 -19.06 0.64
N ALA A 127 7.84 -19.32 1.44
CA ALA A 127 8.37 -18.32 2.37
C ALA A 127 9.22 -17.30 1.59
N LEU A 128 8.66 -16.12 1.32
CA LEU A 128 9.34 -15.04 0.59
C LEU A 128 10.13 -14.13 1.52
N LEU A 129 9.53 -13.74 2.66
CA LEU A 129 10.20 -13.06 3.76
C LEU A 129 10.47 -14.09 4.86
N ASP A 130 11.62 -14.75 4.76
CA ASP A 130 12.05 -15.80 5.68
C ASP A 130 13.26 -15.30 6.45
N ALA A 131 13.17 -15.25 7.78
CA ALA A 131 14.28 -14.82 8.63
C ALA A 131 15.57 -15.66 8.43
N THR A 132 15.48 -16.87 7.88
CA THR A 132 16.67 -17.69 7.57
C THR A 132 17.41 -17.23 6.32
N ARG A 133 16.71 -16.58 5.37
CA ARG A 133 17.27 -16.14 4.07
C ARG A 133 17.42 -14.64 3.99
N THR A 134 16.47 -13.92 4.56
CA THR A 134 16.32 -12.46 4.52
C THR A 134 15.98 -11.92 5.92
N PRO A 135 16.85 -12.14 6.93
CA PRO A 135 16.61 -11.73 8.31
C PRO A 135 16.34 -10.23 8.49
N ARG A 136 17.05 -9.38 7.74
CA ARG A 136 16.90 -7.92 7.85
C ARG A 136 15.57 -7.47 7.26
N LEU A 137 15.17 -8.03 6.13
CA LEU A 137 13.85 -7.76 5.54
C LEU A 137 12.72 -8.31 6.42
N ALA A 138 12.89 -9.47 7.05
CA ALA A 138 11.90 -9.98 8.01
C ALA A 138 11.73 -9.02 9.19
N ALA A 139 12.83 -8.60 9.83
CA ALA A 139 12.79 -7.63 10.92
C ALA A 139 12.26 -6.25 10.48
N TRP A 140 12.61 -5.80 9.27
CA TRP A 140 12.08 -4.59 8.67
C TRP A 140 10.56 -4.68 8.45
N ALA A 141 10.06 -5.80 7.92
CA ALA A 141 8.64 -6.00 7.64
C ALA A 141 7.82 -5.94 8.95
N GLU A 142 8.29 -6.62 10.00
CA GLU A 142 7.67 -6.57 11.33
C GLU A 142 7.63 -5.14 11.88
N ARG A 143 8.76 -4.41 11.82
CA ARG A 143 8.84 -3.03 12.31
C ARG A 143 7.97 -2.06 11.49
N PHE A 144 7.93 -2.22 10.18
CA PHE A 144 7.08 -1.42 9.30
C PHE A 144 5.60 -1.65 9.58
N ALA A 145 5.17 -2.92 9.63
CA ALA A 145 3.79 -3.32 9.92
C ALA A 145 3.34 -2.91 11.33
N GLY A 146 4.27 -2.91 12.30
CA GLY A 146 4.02 -2.49 13.67
C GLY A 146 3.85 -0.97 13.88
N SER A 147 4.21 -0.13 12.90
CA SER A 147 4.09 1.32 13.05
C SER A 147 2.63 1.79 13.01
N ASP A 148 2.25 2.76 13.84
CA ASP A 148 0.86 3.25 13.90
C ASP A 148 0.37 3.85 12.57
N ALA A 149 1.27 4.46 11.81
CA ALA A 149 0.96 5.02 10.50
C ALA A 149 0.57 3.94 9.47
N VAL A 150 1.09 2.72 9.62
CA VAL A 150 0.87 1.58 8.72
C VAL A 150 -0.27 0.71 9.24
N ARG A 151 -0.26 0.34 10.52
CA ARG A 151 -1.23 -0.57 11.14
C ARG A 151 -2.69 -0.15 10.95
N SER A 152 -2.98 1.14 10.88
CA SER A 152 -4.34 1.68 10.67
C SER A 152 -4.84 1.55 9.23
N VAL A 153 -3.98 1.18 8.28
CA VAL A 153 -4.29 1.18 6.84
C VAL A 153 -3.93 -0.13 6.14
N THR A 154 -3.19 -1.01 6.81
CA THR A 154 -2.85 -2.36 6.33
C THR A 154 -4.12 -3.21 6.14
N PRO A 155 -4.35 -3.76 4.94
CA PRO A 155 -5.44 -4.71 4.71
C PRO A 155 -5.22 -6.02 5.47
N GLU A 156 -6.28 -6.65 5.96
CA GLU A 156 -6.16 -7.99 6.54
C GLU A 156 -5.82 -9.01 5.44
N VAL A 157 -4.90 -9.93 5.73
CA VAL A 157 -4.39 -10.91 4.77
C VAL A 157 -5.51 -11.76 4.16
N GLY A 158 -6.48 -12.21 4.98
CA GLY A 158 -7.62 -12.99 4.49
C GLY A 158 -8.46 -12.27 3.41
N TRP A 159 -8.60 -10.95 3.50
CA TRP A 159 -9.26 -10.16 2.45
C TRP A 159 -8.42 -10.07 1.18
N VAL A 160 -7.10 -10.01 1.30
CA VAL A 160 -6.18 -10.01 0.16
C VAL A 160 -6.18 -11.37 -0.54
N VAL A 161 -6.19 -12.47 0.21
CA VAL A 161 -6.32 -13.84 -0.32
C VAL A 161 -7.63 -13.99 -1.11
N ALA A 162 -8.77 -13.68 -0.50
CA ALA A 162 -10.07 -13.76 -1.16
C ALA A 162 -10.14 -12.90 -2.44
N TYR A 163 -9.52 -11.72 -2.42
CA TYR A 163 -9.44 -10.87 -3.59
C TYR A 163 -8.52 -11.45 -4.69
N ALA A 164 -7.39 -12.03 -4.32
CA ALA A 164 -6.47 -12.68 -5.25
C ALA A 164 -7.12 -13.89 -5.94
N GLU A 165 -7.88 -14.69 -5.20
CA GLU A 165 -8.66 -15.81 -5.74
C GLU A 165 -9.74 -15.33 -6.72
N MET A 166 -10.51 -14.32 -6.34
CA MET A 166 -11.52 -13.71 -7.23
C MET A 166 -10.89 -13.16 -8.53
N LEU A 167 -9.68 -12.58 -8.47
CA LEU A 167 -8.96 -12.14 -9.67
C LEU A 167 -8.53 -13.32 -10.56
N ARG A 168 -8.09 -14.42 -9.95
CA ARG A 168 -7.70 -15.66 -10.65
C ARG A 168 -8.91 -16.26 -11.37
N GLU A 169 -10.03 -16.42 -10.68
CA GLU A 169 -11.27 -16.95 -11.26
C GLU A 169 -11.76 -16.11 -12.44
N ARG A 170 -11.70 -14.78 -12.34
CA ARG A 170 -12.10 -13.88 -13.44
C ARG A 170 -11.19 -14.00 -14.67
N TRP A 171 -9.93 -14.38 -14.46
CA TRP A 171 -8.95 -14.55 -15.54
C TRP A 171 -9.06 -15.93 -16.20
N ASP A 172 -9.44 -16.94 -15.42
CA ASP A 172 -9.62 -18.31 -15.89
C ASP A 172 -11.00 -18.55 -16.55
N ALA A 173 -11.92 -17.58 -16.47
CA ALA A 173 -13.27 -17.60 -17.04
C ALA A 173 -13.37 -16.92 -18.43
#